data_AF-A0A327TRU4-F1
#
_entry.id   AF-A0A327TRU4-F1
#
_cell.length_a   1.000
_cell.length_b   1.000
_cell.length_c   1.000
_cell.angle_alpha   90.00
_cell.angle_beta   90.00
_cell.angle_gamma   90.00
#
_symmetry.space_group_name_H-M   'P 1'
#
loop_
_entity.id
_entity.type
_entity.pdbx_description
1 polymer ?
#
loop_
_entity_poly.entity_id
_entity_poly.type
_entity_poly.pdbx_seq_one_letter_code
_entity_poly.pdbx_strand_id
1 'polypeptide(L)'
;MVTPERTPERAAAPAPGSAPSAPAASQPQAPRPPQAPRSPSHGPLARRVADRLSVQFRVPVEPQCEPVGQRWTLRWYDGPTVDAVRCALERLFPDGAAGAFAVRRDLTTRALALAAIRETRAGAMHRSVGSWGQRYHLEQLLAGQEHPDRPTDPREAAMLERLLAAATIESARGPAAPDLSRAFDLVARDGVAWLLPEHRLAGPADRDALALAPLEYLTSRYATGVHRTAWETALAVLPLRTAVAAAHRDPHPDPDAARAALALLPALRAQVSAELDLIGERLAASATGTDADPGAESDPAVTGAVTGAVTATT
;
A
#
# COMPACT_ATOMS: atom_id res chain seq x y z
N MET A 1 26.42 -38.12 35.74
CA MET A 1 25.01 -37.90 36.09
C MET A 1 24.20 -38.16 34.83
N VAL A 2 23.81 -39.37 34.40
CA VAL A 2 23.18 -40.55 35.03
C VAL A 2 21.79 -40.24 35.61
N THR A 3 20.78 -40.30 34.71
CA THR A 3 19.40 -40.91 34.76
C THR A 3 18.53 -40.86 36.04
N PRO A 4 17.20 -41.18 36.03
CA PRO A 4 16.27 -41.65 34.96
C PRO A 4 14.92 -40.89 34.91
N GLU A 5 14.13 -40.92 33.82
CA GLU A 5 13.11 -41.92 33.42
C GLU A 5 12.06 -42.28 34.51
N ARG A 6 10.77 -41.97 34.25
CA ARG A 6 9.61 -42.65 34.86
C ARG A 6 8.38 -42.62 33.94
N THR A 7 8.06 -43.80 33.41
CA THR A 7 6.71 -44.28 33.09
C THR A 7 6.46 -45.46 34.04
N PRO A 8 5.27 -45.57 34.66
CA PRO A 8 4.31 -46.63 34.30
C PRO A 8 2.86 -46.05 34.37
N GLU A 9 1.75 -46.69 34.00
CA GLU A 9 1.35 -48.08 34.17
C GLU A 9 0.06 -48.35 33.39
N ARG A 10 -0.16 -49.62 33.05
CA ARG A 10 -1.21 -50.19 32.22
C ARG A 10 -2.13 -51.04 33.11
N ALA A 11 -3.46 -50.90 33.00
CA ALA A 11 -4.44 -51.92 33.41
C ALA A 11 -5.72 -51.71 32.57
N ALA A 12 -6.02 -52.57 31.58
CA ALA A 12 -6.63 -53.90 31.67
C ALA A 12 -8.14 -53.85 31.96
N ALA A 13 -8.92 -54.26 30.96
CA ALA A 13 -10.36 -54.45 30.98
C ALA A 13 -10.77 -55.77 31.68
N PRO A 14 -12.06 -55.91 32.03
CA PRO A 14 -12.74 -57.19 31.91
C PRO A 14 -14.03 -57.11 31.06
N ALA A 15 -14.29 -58.19 30.34
CA ALA A 15 -15.50 -58.51 29.58
C ALA A 15 -16.47 -59.38 30.43
N PRO A 16 -17.43 -60.12 29.84
CA PRO A 16 -18.81 -59.72 29.54
C PRO A 16 -19.85 -60.50 30.40
N GLY A 17 -21.09 -59.99 30.49
CA GLY A 17 -22.17 -60.64 31.23
C GLY A 17 -23.52 -60.55 30.51
N SER A 18 -24.07 -61.73 30.22
CA SER A 18 -25.25 -62.10 29.46
C SER A 18 -26.56 -61.33 29.66
N ALA A 19 -27.34 -61.26 28.58
CA ALA A 19 -28.76 -60.91 28.51
C ALA A 19 -29.67 -61.89 29.29
N PRO A 20 -30.95 -61.53 29.55
CA PRO A 20 -31.99 -62.05 28.66
C PRO A 20 -33.22 -61.15 28.40
N SER A 21 -33.84 -61.44 27.25
CA SER A 21 -35.27 -61.44 26.90
C SER A 21 -36.09 -60.14 26.77
N ALA A 22 -36.63 -59.99 25.55
CA ALA A 22 -37.63 -59.02 25.11
C ALA A 22 -39.01 -59.17 25.79
N PRO A 23 -39.87 -58.14 25.66
CA PRO A 23 -41.06 -58.34 24.85
C PRO A 23 -41.30 -57.24 23.81
N ALA A 24 -42.27 -57.53 22.94
CA ALA A 24 -42.46 -56.98 21.62
C ALA A 24 -43.12 -55.59 21.55
N ALA A 25 -42.98 -55.03 20.34
CA ALA A 25 -43.88 -54.09 19.66
C ALA A 25 -43.85 -52.61 20.08
N SER A 26 -43.02 -51.84 19.37
CA SER A 26 -43.38 -50.52 18.82
C SER A 26 -42.41 -50.24 17.67
N GLN A 27 -42.93 -50.16 16.44
CA GLN A 27 -42.16 -49.78 15.25
C GLN A 27 -41.59 -48.35 15.45
N PRO A 28 -40.27 -48.14 15.43
CA PRO A 28 -39.71 -46.81 15.27
C PRO A 28 -39.94 -46.40 13.81
N GLN A 29 -40.68 -45.31 13.62
CA GLN A 29 -40.76 -44.62 12.33
C GLN A 29 -39.34 -44.41 11.79
N ALA A 30 -39.10 -44.83 10.56
CA ALA A 30 -37.85 -44.56 9.87
C ALA A 30 -37.48 -43.06 10.00
N PRO A 31 -36.22 -42.72 10.29
CA PRO A 31 -35.80 -41.34 10.34
C PRO A 31 -36.11 -40.70 8.98
N ARG A 32 -36.98 -39.69 8.99
CA ARG A 32 -37.21 -38.87 7.79
C ARG A 32 -35.85 -38.40 7.28
N PRO A 33 -35.56 -38.56 5.98
CA PRO A 33 -34.33 -38.01 5.42
C PRO A 33 -34.26 -36.51 5.76
N PRO A 34 -33.07 -35.98 6.08
CA PRO A 34 -32.91 -34.55 6.32
C PRO A 34 -33.48 -33.81 5.12
N GLN A 35 -34.54 -33.02 5.36
CA GLN A 35 -35.08 -32.14 4.34
C GLN A 35 -33.93 -31.27 3.86
N ALA A 36 -33.61 -31.34 2.57
CA ALA A 36 -32.65 -30.46 1.95
C ALA A 36 -32.99 -29.02 2.33
N PRO A 37 -32.02 -28.20 2.78
CA PRO A 37 -32.28 -26.81 3.09
C PRO A 37 -32.93 -26.18 1.86
N ARG A 38 -34.15 -25.66 2.04
CA ARG A 38 -34.89 -24.95 0.98
C ARG A 38 -34.00 -23.81 0.52
N SER A 39 -33.46 -23.91 -0.70
CA SER A 39 -32.68 -22.84 -1.31
C SER A 39 -33.51 -21.56 -1.27
N PRO A 40 -32.97 -20.43 -0.77
CA PRO A 40 -33.72 -19.18 -0.73
C PRO A 40 -34.17 -18.81 -2.14
N SER A 41 -35.44 -18.41 -2.27
CA SER A 41 -36.19 -18.12 -3.52
C SER A 41 -35.57 -17.05 -4.43
N HIS A 42 -34.44 -16.47 -4.04
CA HIS A 42 -33.79 -15.35 -4.72
C HIS A 42 -32.59 -15.73 -5.60
N GLY A 43 -32.24 -17.02 -5.74
CA GLY A 43 -31.08 -17.44 -6.54
C GLY A 43 -31.05 -16.92 -8.00
N PRO A 44 -32.12 -17.10 -8.80
CA PRO A 44 -32.18 -16.56 -10.16
C PRO A 44 -32.12 -15.02 -10.22
N LEU A 45 -32.70 -14.34 -9.22
CA LEU A 45 -32.64 -12.89 -9.11
C LEU A 45 -31.21 -12.43 -8.80
N ALA A 46 -30.56 -13.03 -7.82
CA ALA A 46 -29.19 -12.72 -7.42
C ALA A 46 -28.22 -12.87 -8.60
N ARG A 47 -28.39 -13.92 -9.41
CA ARG A 47 -27.60 -14.11 -10.64
C ARG A 47 -27.85 -13.02 -11.68
N ARG A 48 -29.10 -12.68 -11.98
CA ARG A 48 -29.41 -11.57 -12.92
C ARG A 48 -28.84 -10.22 -12.47
N VAL A 49 -28.88 -9.94 -11.16
CA VAL A 49 -28.30 -8.73 -10.58
C VAL A 49 -26.78 -8.75 -10.73
N ALA A 50 -26.15 -9.87 -10.37
CA ALA A 50 -24.71 -10.05 -10.50
C ALA A 50 -24.25 -9.88 -11.95
N ASP A 51 -24.96 -10.45 -12.93
CA ASP A 51 -24.64 -10.32 -14.36
C ASP A 51 -24.74 -8.85 -14.81
N ARG A 52 -25.79 -8.14 -14.40
CA ARG A 52 -25.97 -6.72 -14.74
C ARG A 52 -24.86 -5.85 -14.15
N LEU A 53 -24.52 -6.05 -12.88
CA LEU A 53 -23.41 -5.35 -12.23
C LEU A 53 -22.08 -5.70 -12.89
N SER A 54 -21.90 -6.96 -13.30
CA SER A 54 -20.68 -7.41 -13.98
C SER A 54 -20.48 -6.69 -15.31
N VAL A 55 -21.55 -6.53 -16.08
CA VAL A 55 -21.52 -5.76 -17.33
C VAL A 55 -21.26 -4.27 -17.06
N GLN A 56 -21.94 -3.69 -16.07
CA GLN A 56 -21.83 -2.27 -15.74
C GLN A 56 -20.41 -1.87 -15.31
N PHE A 57 -19.81 -2.65 -14.41
CA PHE A 57 -18.49 -2.36 -13.83
C PHE A 57 -17.33 -3.06 -14.54
N ARG A 58 -17.62 -3.91 -15.54
CA ARG A 58 -16.65 -4.71 -16.28
C ARG A 58 -15.76 -5.56 -15.37
N VAL A 59 -16.33 -6.09 -14.29
CA VAL A 59 -15.68 -7.01 -13.35
C VAL A 59 -16.62 -8.17 -13.05
N PRO A 60 -16.14 -9.42 -12.90
CA PRO A 60 -17.00 -10.52 -12.49
C PRO A 60 -17.57 -10.29 -11.08
N VAL A 61 -18.89 -10.32 -10.95
CA VAL A 61 -19.60 -10.31 -9.66
C VAL A 61 -20.23 -11.68 -9.47
N GLU A 62 -19.95 -12.33 -8.36
CA GLU A 62 -20.43 -13.66 -8.02
C GLU A 62 -21.47 -13.59 -6.88
N PRO A 63 -22.67 -14.13 -7.06
CA PRO A 63 -23.64 -14.27 -5.98
C PRO A 63 -23.30 -15.52 -5.14
N GLN A 64 -23.09 -15.33 -3.84
CA GLN A 64 -22.86 -16.39 -2.86
C GLN A 64 -23.99 -16.37 -1.83
N CYS A 65 -24.61 -17.52 -1.57
CA CYS A 65 -25.62 -17.63 -0.51
C CYS A 65 -24.91 -17.93 0.81
N GLU A 66 -25.04 -17.06 1.80
CA GLU A 66 -24.51 -17.32 3.13
C GLU A 66 -25.38 -18.38 3.83
N PRO A 67 -24.77 -19.46 4.36
CA PRO A 67 -25.52 -20.54 5.00
C PRO A 67 -26.17 -20.08 6.31
N VAL A 68 -25.57 -19.09 6.98
CA VAL A 68 -26.10 -18.47 8.19
C VAL A 68 -26.90 -17.23 7.78
N GLY A 69 -28.22 -17.23 8.00
CA GLY A 69 -29.10 -16.10 7.70
C GLY A 69 -29.71 -16.07 6.29
N GLN A 70 -29.36 -17.02 5.41
CA GLN A 70 -29.94 -17.15 4.05
C GLN A 70 -29.88 -15.86 3.21
N ARG A 71 -28.88 -15.01 3.46
CA ARG A 71 -28.68 -13.76 2.73
C ARG A 71 -27.79 -14.01 1.52
N TRP A 72 -28.10 -13.35 0.40
CA TRP A 72 -27.25 -13.37 -0.79
C TRP A 72 -26.20 -12.27 -0.68
N THR A 73 -24.93 -12.65 -0.79
CA THR A 73 -23.78 -11.75 -0.84
C THR A 73 -23.29 -11.66 -2.28
N LEU A 74 -23.26 -10.45 -2.83
CA LEU A 74 -22.66 -10.14 -4.12
C LEU A 74 -21.19 -9.85 -3.88
N ARG A 75 -20.33 -10.72 -4.40
CA ARG A 75 -18.90 -10.73 -4.14
C ARG A 75 -18.13 -10.43 -5.42
N TRP A 76 -17.12 -9.57 -5.35
CA TRP A 76 -16.22 -9.30 -6.47
C TRP A 76 -14.79 -9.06 -5.97
N TYR A 77 -13.84 -9.16 -6.88
CA TYR A 77 -12.43 -8.93 -6.61
C TYR A 77 -11.98 -7.60 -7.21
N ASP A 78 -11.25 -6.82 -6.42
CA ASP A 78 -10.76 -5.48 -6.80
C ASP A 78 -11.90 -4.61 -7.36
N GLY A 79 -11.71 -3.88 -8.45
CA GLY A 79 -12.84 -3.25 -9.15
C GLY A 79 -13.45 -2.02 -8.44
N PRO A 80 -14.76 -1.76 -8.60
CA PRO A 80 -15.43 -0.62 -7.99
C PRO A 80 -15.45 -0.73 -6.46
N THR A 81 -15.65 0.41 -5.79
CA THR A 81 -15.81 0.45 -4.32
C THR A 81 -17.14 -0.18 -3.91
N VAL A 82 -17.24 -0.58 -2.63
CA VAL A 82 -18.48 -1.12 -2.06
C VAL A 82 -19.61 -0.10 -2.19
N ASP A 83 -19.33 1.18 -1.96
CA ASP A 83 -20.33 2.24 -2.04
C ASP A 83 -20.80 2.48 -3.48
N ALA A 84 -19.91 2.40 -4.47
CA ALA A 84 -20.30 2.48 -5.88
C ALA A 84 -21.27 1.34 -6.27
N VAL A 85 -21.03 0.12 -5.80
CA VAL A 85 -21.93 -1.02 -6.03
C VAL A 85 -23.24 -0.87 -5.27
N ARG A 86 -23.23 -0.36 -4.04
CA ARG A 86 -24.47 -0.06 -3.28
C ARG A 86 -25.33 0.99 -4.00
N CYS A 87 -24.73 2.09 -4.43
CA CYS A 87 -25.41 3.12 -5.22
C CYS A 87 -25.96 2.57 -6.54
N ALA A 88 -25.28 1.60 -7.18
CA ALA A 88 -25.82 0.92 -8.36
C ALA A 88 -27.02 0.03 -8.00
N LEU A 89 -26.94 -0.74 -6.91
CA LEU A 89 -28.03 -1.60 -6.43
C LEU A 89 -29.28 -0.79 -6.07
N GLU A 90 -29.13 0.33 -5.38
CA GLU A 90 -30.24 1.23 -5.03
C GLU A 90 -30.95 1.76 -6.27
N ARG A 91 -30.21 2.11 -7.33
CA ARG A 91 -30.79 2.51 -8.62
C ARG A 91 -31.52 1.38 -9.35
N LEU A 92 -31.09 0.14 -9.15
CA LEU A 92 -31.76 -1.04 -9.73
C LEU A 92 -33.02 -1.45 -8.95
N PHE A 93 -33.10 -1.08 -7.68
CA PHE A 93 -34.18 -1.44 -6.77
C PHE A 93 -34.65 -0.23 -5.94
N PRO A 94 -35.32 0.76 -6.59
CA PRO A 94 -35.80 1.95 -5.90
C PRO A 94 -36.81 1.64 -4.79
N ASP A 95 -37.49 0.49 -4.86
CA ASP A 95 -38.47 0.02 -3.87
C ASP A 95 -37.84 -0.54 -2.58
N GLY A 96 -36.52 -0.37 -2.37
CA GLY A 96 -35.82 -0.82 -1.16
C GLY A 96 -35.41 -2.30 -1.17
N ALA A 97 -35.70 -3.04 -2.24
CA ALA A 97 -35.30 -4.45 -2.39
C ALA A 97 -33.76 -4.65 -2.46
N ALA A 98 -32.98 -3.57 -2.61
CA ALA A 98 -31.52 -3.59 -2.51
C ALA A 98 -31.03 -4.15 -1.15
N GLY A 99 -31.79 -3.94 -0.07
CA GLY A 99 -31.45 -4.43 1.27
C GLY A 99 -31.39 -5.97 1.40
N ALA A 100 -31.97 -6.71 0.43
CA ALA A 100 -31.91 -8.17 0.38
C ALA A 100 -30.50 -8.70 0.06
N PHE A 101 -29.62 -7.86 -0.50
CA PHE A 101 -28.26 -8.23 -0.86
C PHE A 101 -27.26 -7.68 0.15
N ALA A 102 -26.33 -8.53 0.59
CA ALA A 102 -25.06 -8.06 1.13
C ALA A 102 -24.08 -7.84 -0.03
N VAL A 103 -23.10 -6.98 0.17
CA VAL A 103 -22.06 -6.68 -0.82
C VAL A 103 -20.71 -6.83 -0.15
N ARG A 104 -19.78 -7.47 -0.85
CA ARG A 104 -18.43 -7.69 -0.36
C ARG A 104 -17.43 -7.57 -1.49
N ARG A 105 -16.44 -6.71 -1.26
CA ARG A 105 -15.27 -6.60 -2.12
C ARG A 105 -14.11 -7.30 -1.43
N ASP A 106 -13.45 -8.22 -2.12
CA ASP A 106 -12.16 -8.74 -1.69
C ASP A 106 -11.04 -8.17 -2.56
N LEU A 107 -9.84 -8.07 -1.99
CA LEU A 107 -8.67 -7.57 -2.71
C LEU A 107 -7.77 -8.73 -3.11
N THR A 108 -7.27 -8.69 -4.34
CA THR A 108 -6.32 -9.70 -4.81
C THR A 108 -4.92 -9.45 -4.24
N THR A 109 -4.08 -10.50 -4.28
CA THR A 109 -2.65 -10.37 -3.99
C THR A 109 -2.01 -9.28 -4.83
N ARG A 110 -2.45 -9.11 -6.08
CA ARG A 110 -1.96 -8.07 -6.99
C ARG A 110 -2.23 -6.66 -6.46
N ALA A 111 -3.48 -6.37 -6.09
CA ALA A 111 -3.86 -5.07 -5.55
C ALA A 111 -3.10 -4.73 -4.26
N LEU A 112 -2.98 -5.71 -3.36
CA LEU A 112 -2.27 -5.52 -2.09
C LEU A 112 -0.76 -5.35 -2.28
N ALA A 113 -0.13 -6.13 -3.17
CA ALA A 113 1.29 -5.98 -3.51
C ALA A 113 1.58 -4.64 -4.18
N LEU A 114 0.70 -4.18 -5.07
CA LEU A 114 0.79 -2.87 -5.70
C LEU A 114 0.71 -1.73 -4.67
N ALA A 115 -0.24 -1.83 -3.73
CA ALA A 115 -0.35 -0.88 -2.64
C ALA A 115 0.89 -0.88 -1.73
N ALA A 116 1.48 -2.04 -1.45
CA ALA A 116 2.73 -2.13 -0.70
C ALA A 116 3.88 -1.39 -1.40
N ILE A 117 4.00 -1.51 -2.73
CA ILE A 117 5.00 -0.75 -3.51
C ILE A 117 4.76 0.76 -3.36
N ARG A 118 3.51 1.22 -3.53
CA ARG A 118 3.14 2.64 -3.44
C ARG A 118 3.40 3.21 -2.04
N GLU A 119 2.94 2.54 -1.00
CA GLU A 119 3.12 2.99 0.38
C GLU A 119 4.58 2.98 0.82
N THR A 120 5.38 2.03 0.34
CA THR A 120 6.82 2.02 0.61
C THR A 120 7.51 3.18 -0.08
N ARG A 121 7.16 3.49 -1.33
CA ARG A 121 7.67 4.67 -2.05
C ARG A 121 7.25 5.98 -1.41
N ALA A 122 6.06 6.04 -0.83
CA ALA A 122 5.57 7.20 -0.07
C ALA A 122 6.24 7.34 1.32
N GLY A 123 7.03 6.35 1.75
CA GLY A 123 7.65 6.33 3.08
C GLY A 123 6.67 6.01 4.22
N ALA A 124 5.45 5.58 3.91
CA ALA A 124 4.41 5.26 4.89
C ALA A 124 4.50 3.81 5.41
N MET A 125 5.09 2.90 4.63
CA MET A 125 5.24 1.51 5.02
C MET A 125 6.41 1.33 6.00
N HIS A 126 6.08 1.05 7.27
CA HIS A 126 7.07 0.83 8.32
C HIS A 126 7.56 -0.63 8.30
N ARG A 127 8.88 -0.83 8.39
CA ARG A 127 9.56 -2.14 8.36
C ARG A 127 9.18 -3.10 9.51
N SER A 128 8.30 -2.70 10.43
CA SER A 128 8.14 -3.34 11.75
C SER A 128 6.72 -3.81 12.09
N VAL A 129 5.76 -3.66 11.18
CA VAL A 129 4.41 -4.20 11.39
C VAL A 129 4.39 -5.61 10.78
N GLY A 130 4.16 -6.65 11.57
CA GLY A 130 4.02 -8.01 11.02
C GLY A 130 2.99 -8.07 9.88
N SER A 131 3.12 -9.06 9.00
CA SER A 131 2.37 -9.18 7.73
C SER A 131 0.85 -8.96 7.87
N TRP A 132 0.25 -9.32 9.00
CA TRP A 132 -1.17 -9.10 9.30
C TRP A 132 -1.56 -7.63 9.51
N GLY A 133 -0.75 -6.85 10.21
CA GLY A 133 -1.04 -5.42 10.42
C GLY A 133 -0.83 -4.60 9.15
N GLN A 134 0.15 -5.00 8.33
CA GLN A 134 0.36 -4.41 7.00
C GLN A 134 -0.83 -4.70 6.08
N ARG A 135 -1.32 -5.94 6.06
CA ARG A 135 -2.51 -6.31 5.28
C ARG A 135 -3.72 -5.45 5.63
N TYR A 136 -4.06 -5.36 6.92
CA TYR A 136 -5.22 -4.59 7.37
C TYR A 136 -5.09 -3.10 7.01
N HIS A 137 -3.90 -2.53 7.19
CA HIS A 137 -3.63 -1.15 6.81
C HIS A 137 -3.86 -0.90 5.30
N LEU A 138 -3.32 -1.78 4.45
CA LEU A 138 -3.50 -1.68 3.00
C LEU A 138 -4.96 -1.91 2.58
N GLU A 139 -5.66 -2.84 3.21
CA GLU A 139 -7.10 -3.06 2.97
C GLU A 139 -7.93 -1.79 3.27
N GLN A 140 -7.60 -1.08 4.35
CA GLN A 140 -8.26 0.18 4.70
C GLN A 140 -7.95 1.30 3.69
N LEU A 141 -6.69 1.41 3.26
CA LEU A 141 -6.27 2.39 2.26
C LEU A 141 -6.99 2.18 0.93
N LEU A 142 -7.12 0.92 0.50
CA LEU A 142 -7.72 0.54 -0.77
C LEU A 142 -9.26 0.51 -0.75
N ALA A 143 -9.89 0.63 0.42
CA ALA A 143 -11.34 0.57 0.55
C ALA A 143 -12.07 1.60 -0.32
N GLY A 144 -11.53 2.83 -0.39
CA GLY A 144 -12.06 3.93 -1.19
C GLY A 144 -11.53 4.02 -2.62
N GLN A 145 -10.57 3.18 -3.00
CA GLN A 145 -9.95 3.24 -4.33
C GLN A 145 -10.69 2.36 -5.34
N GLU A 146 -11.02 2.92 -6.50
CA GLU A 146 -11.50 2.14 -7.65
C GLU A 146 -10.33 1.45 -8.37
N HIS A 147 -10.52 0.19 -8.73
CA HIS A 147 -9.56 -0.63 -9.47
C HIS A 147 -8.12 -0.62 -8.91
N PRO A 148 -7.92 -1.03 -7.64
CA PRO A 148 -6.66 -0.95 -6.91
C PRO A 148 -5.58 -1.86 -7.46
N ASP A 149 -5.94 -2.83 -8.31
CA ASP A 149 -5.08 -3.74 -9.03
C ASP A 149 -4.41 -3.11 -10.27
N ARG A 150 -4.85 -1.91 -10.68
CA ARG A 150 -4.36 -1.23 -11.88
C ARG A 150 -3.14 -0.35 -11.58
N PRO A 151 -2.00 -0.61 -12.25
CA PRO A 151 -0.86 0.29 -12.22
C PRO A 151 -1.17 1.63 -12.88
N THR A 152 -0.53 2.71 -12.42
CA THR A 152 -0.67 4.06 -13.00
C THR A 152 0.21 4.25 -14.23
N ASP A 153 1.33 3.52 -14.32
CA ASP A 153 2.30 3.64 -15.40
C ASP A 153 3.00 2.30 -15.70
N PRO A 154 3.69 2.17 -16.86
CA PRO A 154 4.36 0.94 -17.25
C PRO A 154 5.46 0.47 -16.28
N ARG A 155 6.11 1.40 -15.57
CA ARG A 155 7.20 1.06 -14.64
C ARG A 155 6.64 0.44 -13.38
N GLU A 156 5.58 1.02 -12.83
CA GLU A 156 4.86 0.44 -11.71
C GLU A 156 4.32 -0.95 -12.06
N ALA A 157 3.79 -1.14 -13.27
CA ALA A 157 3.37 -2.44 -13.76
C ALA A 157 4.53 -3.45 -13.79
N ALA A 158 5.69 -3.07 -14.34
CA ALA A 158 6.86 -3.95 -14.41
C ALA A 158 7.44 -4.28 -13.02
N MET A 159 7.45 -3.32 -12.09
CA MET A 159 7.87 -3.55 -10.70
C MET A 159 6.93 -4.54 -10.00
N LEU A 160 5.62 -4.40 -10.20
CA LEU A 160 4.62 -5.32 -9.66
C LEU A 160 4.80 -6.74 -10.22
N GLU A 161 4.96 -6.89 -11.54
CA GLU A 161 5.20 -8.22 -12.14
C GLU A 161 6.46 -8.87 -11.56
N ARG A 162 7.55 -8.11 -11.39
CA ARG A 162 8.79 -8.62 -10.80
C ARG A 162 8.62 -9.03 -9.34
N LEU A 163 7.86 -8.27 -8.55
CA LEU A 163 7.55 -8.62 -7.17
C LEU A 163 6.72 -9.90 -7.09
N LEU A 164 5.64 -10.01 -7.89
CA LEU A 164 4.78 -11.19 -7.92
C LEU A 164 5.54 -12.44 -8.39
N ALA A 165 6.42 -12.31 -9.38
CA ALA A 165 7.29 -13.39 -9.82
C ALA A 165 8.22 -13.87 -8.69
N ALA A 166 8.88 -12.94 -7.96
CA ALA A 166 9.74 -13.28 -6.84
C ALA A 166 9.00 -13.87 -5.62
N ALA A 167 7.73 -13.49 -5.46
CA ALA A 167 6.83 -13.99 -4.43
C ALA A 167 6.16 -15.33 -4.80
N THR A 168 6.37 -15.83 -6.02
CA THR A 168 5.85 -17.13 -6.46
C THR A 168 6.87 -18.22 -6.12
N ILE A 169 6.48 -19.19 -5.31
CA ILE A 169 7.32 -20.34 -4.97
C ILE A 169 7.17 -21.38 -6.08
N GLU A 170 8.29 -21.87 -6.65
CA GLU A 170 8.23 -22.98 -7.60
C GLU A 170 7.59 -24.21 -6.94
N SER A 171 6.45 -24.64 -7.48
CA SER A 171 5.74 -25.83 -7.03
C SER A 171 5.88 -26.94 -8.05
N ALA A 172 6.27 -28.13 -7.61
CA ALA A 172 6.35 -29.33 -8.44
C ALA A 172 4.97 -29.78 -8.99
N ARG A 173 3.86 -29.18 -8.55
CA ARG A 173 2.48 -29.60 -8.89
C ARG A 173 1.71 -28.65 -9.81
N GLY A 174 2.38 -27.68 -10.45
CA GLY A 174 1.76 -26.76 -11.41
C GLY A 174 2.03 -25.29 -11.11
N PRO A 175 1.39 -24.36 -11.84
CA PRO A 175 1.63 -22.92 -11.68
C PRO A 175 1.25 -22.50 -10.27
N ALA A 176 2.24 -22.09 -9.48
CA ALA A 176 2.02 -21.57 -8.14
C ALA A 176 1.44 -20.15 -8.22
N ALA A 177 0.48 -19.86 -7.36
CA ALA A 177 0.02 -18.49 -7.16
C ALA A 177 1.05 -17.70 -6.34
N PRO A 178 1.17 -16.38 -6.56
CA PRO A 178 2.03 -15.53 -5.74
C PRO A 178 1.58 -15.53 -4.27
N ASP A 179 2.53 -15.71 -3.36
CA ASP A 179 2.28 -15.65 -1.91
C ASP A 179 2.34 -14.19 -1.43
N LEU A 180 1.21 -13.70 -0.94
CA LEU A 180 1.10 -12.33 -0.41
C LEU A 180 2.04 -12.06 0.76
N SER A 181 2.19 -13.04 1.67
CA SER A 181 3.05 -12.86 2.86
C SER A 181 4.50 -12.70 2.42
N ARG A 182 4.93 -13.52 1.45
CA ARG A 182 6.26 -13.41 0.84
C ARG A 182 6.46 -12.09 0.11
N ALA A 183 5.46 -11.61 -0.62
CA ALA A 183 5.54 -10.31 -1.29
C ALA A 183 5.74 -9.17 -0.27
N PHE A 184 5.02 -9.20 0.86
CA PHE A 184 5.19 -8.24 1.94
C PHE A 184 6.55 -8.34 2.61
N ASP A 185 7.03 -9.55 2.89
CA ASP A 185 8.36 -9.77 3.49
C ASP A 185 9.47 -9.24 2.60
N LEU A 186 9.40 -9.46 1.28
CA LEU A 186 10.37 -8.91 0.31
C LEU A 186 10.37 -7.39 0.33
N VAL A 187 9.21 -6.74 0.32
CA VAL A 187 9.11 -5.27 0.35
C VAL A 187 9.61 -4.71 1.70
N ALA A 188 9.23 -5.33 2.81
CA ALA A 188 9.60 -4.86 4.14
C ALA A 188 11.10 -5.04 4.45
N ARG A 189 11.69 -6.15 4.00
CA ARG A 189 13.11 -6.47 4.24
C ARG A 189 14.04 -5.77 3.25
N ASP A 190 13.73 -5.89 1.95
CA ASP A 190 14.64 -5.51 0.87
C ASP A 190 14.29 -4.13 0.27
N GLY A 191 13.18 -3.52 0.69
CA GLY A 191 12.66 -2.27 0.11
C GLY A 191 12.08 -2.49 -1.29
N VAL A 192 12.06 -1.44 -2.10
CA VAL A 192 11.57 -1.51 -3.50
C VAL A 192 12.66 -1.28 -4.55
N ALA A 193 13.87 -0.89 -4.18
CA ALA A 193 14.94 -0.64 -5.17
C ALA A 193 15.41 -1.89 -5.88
N TRP A 194 15.40 -3.05 -5.23
CA TRP A 194 15.80 -4.33 -5.83
C TRP A 194 14.90 -4.75 -7.01
N LEU A 195 13.70 -4.17 -7.12
CA LEU A 195 12.80 -4.36 -8.26
C LEU A 195 13.35 -3.71 -9.54
N LEU A 196 14.31 -2.79 -9.42
CA LEU A 196 14.98 -2.12 -10.52
C LEU A 196 16.36 -2.74 -10.81
N PRO A 197 16.79 -2.82 -12.07
CA PRO A 197 18.15 -3.19 -12.43
C PRO A 197 19.14 -2.07 -12.04
N GLU A 198 20.00 -2.33 -11.04
CA GLU A 198 20.97 -1.35 -10.52
C GLU A 198 21.96 -0.81 -11.56
N HIS A 199 22.25 -1.60 -12.60
CA HIS A 199 23.33 -1.35 -13.57
C HIS A 199 22.83 -0.84 -14.93
N ARG A 200 21.53 -0.57 -15.11
CA ARG A 200 20.97 -0.21 -16.42
C ARG A 200 20.46 1.22 -16.44
N LEU A 201 21.22 2.10 -17.10
CA LEU A 201 20.77 3.45 -17.44
C LEU A 201 19.78 3.40 -18.61
N ALA A 202 18.64 4.11 -18.48
CA ALA A 202 17.67 4.28 -19.55
C ALA A 202 18.27 5.07 -20.73
N GLY A 203 18.21 4.48 -21.91
CA GLY A 203 18.57 5.16 -23.17
C GLY A 203 17.43 6.06 -23.68
N PRO A 204 17.72 7.01 -24.58
CA PRO A 204 16.72 7.95 -25.13
C PRO A 204 15.60 7.29 -25.94
N ALA A 205 15.77 6.03 -26.36
CA ALA A 205 14.76 5.23 -27.04
C ALA A 205 14.43 3.93 -26.27
N ASP A 206 14.90 3.80 -25.03
CA ASP A 206 14.65 2.60 -24.25
C ASP A 206 13.16 2.51 -23.88
N ARG A 207 12.57 1.34 -24.11
CA ARG A 207 11.19 1.02 -23.76
C ARG A 207 11.11 0.12 -22.54
N ASP A 208 12.25 -0.32 -22.00
CA ASP A 208 12.28 -1.03 -20.73
C ASP A 208 11.87 -0.08 -19.61
N ALA A 209 10.67 -0.32 -19.08
CA ALA A 209 10.09 0.49 -18.04
C ALA A 209 10.88 0.41 -16.72
N LEU A 210 11.73 -0.60 -16.53
CA LEU A 210 12.57 -0.74 -15.34
C LEU A 210 13.91 -0.03 -15.44
N ALA A 211 14.32 0.44 -16.62
CA ALA A 211 15.60 1.13 -16.77
C ALA A 211 15.64 2.42 -15.92
N LEU A 212 16.79 2.68 -15.29
CA LEU A 212 16.95 3.80 -14.36
C LEU A 212 17.06 5.12 -15.12
N ALA A 213 16.31 6.14 -14.71
CA ALA A 213 16.53 7.49 -15.18
C ALA A 213 17.93 8.00 -14.75
N PRO A 214 18.52 9.00 -15.41
CA PRO A 214 19.87 9.48 -15.09
C PRO A 214 20.10 9.81 -13.61
N LEU A 215 19.15 10.48 -12.95
CA LEU A 215 19.28 10.82 -11.53
C LEU A 215 19.16 9.59 -10.63
N GLU A 216 18.31 8.64 -10.99
CA GLU A 216 18.16 7.37 -10.28
C GLU A 216 19.41 6.50 -10.40
N TYR A 217 20.02 6.45 -11.59
CA TYR A 217 21.27 5.75 -11.84
C TYR A 217 22.43 6.33 -11.01
N LEU A 218 22.57 7.66 -10.99
CA LEU A 218 23.57 8.30 -10.13
C LEU A 218 23.27 8.07 -8.64
N THR A 219 21.99 8.04 -8.26
CA THR A 219 21.60 7.73 -6.88
C THR A 219 21.96 6.30 -6.51
N SER A 220 21.59 5.31 -7.32
CA SER A 220 21.90 3.90 -7.05
C SER A 220 23.40 3.67 -6.90
N ARG A 221 24.21 4.37 -7.69
CA ARG A 221 25.67 4.26 -7.67
C ARG A 221 26.34 5.01 -6.52
N TYR A 222 25.94 6.25 -6.25
CA TYR A 222 26.70 7.16 -5.38
C TYR A 222 26.04 7.46 -4.03
N ALA A 223 24.79 7.05 -3.81
CA ALA A 223 24.16 7.23 -2.51
C ALA A 223 24.90 6.43 -1.42
N THR A 224 25.12 7.06 -0.27
CA THR A 224 25.76 6.45 0.90
C THR A 224 24.96 6.73 2.17
N GLY A 225 25.20 5.94 3.22
CA GLY A 225 24.55 6.09 4.52
C GLY A 225 23.03 6.19 4.43
N VAL A 226 22.47 7.24 5.03
CA VAL A 226 21.02 7.48 5.05
C VAL A 226 20.39 7.61 3.67
N HIS A 227 21.11 8.19 2.69
CA HIS A 227 20.60 8.32 1.32
C HIS A 227 20.54 6.97 0.60
N ARG A 228 21.50 6.08 0.88
CA ARG A 228 21.47 4.72 0.34
C ARG A 228 20.27 3.95 0.88
N THR A 229 20.04 4.01 2.20
CA THR A 229 18.86 3.38 2.81
C THR A 229 17.56 3.98 2.28
N ALA A 230 17.48 5.29 2.08
CA ALA A 230 16.30 5.94 1.52
C ALA A 230 16.03 5.54 0.07
N TRP A 231 17.08 5.42 -0.75
CA TRP A 231 17.00 4.89 -2.11
C TRP A 231 16.52 3.42 -2.11
N GLU A 232 17.18 2.56 -1.33
CA GLU A 232 16.86 1.13 -1.25
C GLU A 232 15.41 0.89 -0.81
N THR A 233 14.97 1.64 0.20
CA THR A 233 13.63 1.51 0.75
C THR A 233 12.58 2.06 -0.20
N ALA A 234 12.69 3.33 -0.58
CA ALA A 234 11.59 4.12 -1.12
C ALA A 234 11.87 4.74 -2.49
N LEU A 235 13.02 4.43 -3.12
CA LEU A 235 13.50 5.08 -4.34
C LEU A 235 13.71 6.59 -4.18
N ALA A 236 14.05 7.04 -2.96
CA ALA A 236 14.37 8.45 -2.73
C ALA A 236 15.69 8.81 -3.42
N VAL A 237 15.61 9.67 -4.43
CA VAL A 237 16.78 10.12 -5.21
C VAL A 237 17.61 11.15 -4.44
N LEU A 238 18.92 11.16 -4.71
CA LEU A 238 19.79 12.23 -4.24
C LEU A 238 19.35 13.58 -4.83
N PRO A 239 19.58 14.70 -4.12
CA PRO A 239 19.44 16.02 -4.71
C PRO A 239 20.32 16.16 -5.97
N LEU A 240 19.80 16.81 -7.01
CA LEU A 240 20.44 16.90 -8.33
C LEU A 240 21.90 17.36 -8.26
N ARG A 241 22.16 18.47 -7.56
CA ARG A 241 23.53 19.01 -7.37
C ARG A 241 24.43 18.01 -6.66
N THR A 242 23.92 17.28 -5.68
CA THR A 242 24.67 16.26 -4.92
C THR A 242 25.04 15.07 -5.79
N ALA A 243 24.10 14.55 -6.59
CA ALA A 243 24.33 13.41 -7.48
C ALA A 243 25.38 13.73 -8.56
N VAL A 244 25.26 14.89 -9.23
CA VAL A 244 26.22 15.32 -10.26
C VAL A 244 27.59 15.61 -9.65
N ALA A 245 27.65 16.26 -8.48
CA ALA A 245 28.91 16.51 -7.79
C ALA A 245 29.60 15.21 -7.35
N ALA A 246 28.85 14.20 -6.91
CA ALA A 246 29.40 12.89 -6.57
C ALA A 246 30.02 12.21 -7.80
N ALA A 247 29.31 12.21 -8.93
CA ALA A 247 29.83 11.68 -10.20
C ALA A 247 31.07 12.44 -10.70
N HIS A 248 31.13 13.76 -10.52
CA HIS A 248 32.29 14.57 -10.90
C HIS A 248 33.53 14.28 -10.03
N ARG A 249 33.33 13.96 -8.74
CA ARG A 249 34.41 13.63 -7.81
C ARG A 249 34.91 12.19 -7.94
N ASP A 250 34.18 11.31 -8.61
CA ASP A 250 34.66 9.96 -8.93
C ASP A 250 35.85 10.08 -9.89
N PRO A 251 37.06 9.62 -9.52
CA PRO A 251 38.21 9.66 -10.41
C PRO A 251 38.08 8.70 -11.61
N HIS A 252 37.21 7.68 -11.53
CA HIS A 252 37.01 6.67 -12.55
C HIS A 252 35.52 6.36 -12.75
N PRO A 253 34.71 7.35 -13.20
CA PRO A 253 33.30 7.11 -13.44
C PRO A 253 33.15 6.11 -14.58
N ASP A 254 32.25 5.13 -14.40
CA ASP A 254 31.91 4.26 -15.52
C ASP A 254 31.23 5.07 -16.65
N PRO A 255 31.20 4.54 -17.89
CA PRO A 255 30.62 5.26 -19.03
C PRO A 255 29.15 5.67 -18.83
N ASP A 256 28.37 4.89 -18.11
CA ASP A 256 26.94 5.14 -17.87
C ASP A 256 26.76 6.23 -16.82
N ALA A 257 27.58 6.24 -15.78
CA ALA A 257 27.64 7.31 -14.79
C ALA A 257 28.04 8.64 -15.44
N ALA A 258 29.04 8.63 -16.34
CA ALA A 258 29.41 9.81 -17.11
C ALA A 258 28.27 10.29 -18.02
N ARG A 259 27.61 9.38 -18.75
CA ARG A 259 26.44 9.70 -19.60
C ARG A 259 25.28 10.27 -18.79
N ALA A 260 24.97 9.66 -17.64
CA ALA A 260 23.92 10.12 -16.75
C ALA A 260 24.22 11.53 -16.20
N ALA A 261 25.45 11.78 -15.76
CA ALA A 261 25.85 13.10 -15.28
C ALA A 261 25.76 14.17 -16.39
N LEU A 262 26.23 13.86 -17.60
CA LEU A 262 26.13 14.77 -18.76
C LEU A 262 24.69 15.07 -19.14
N ALA A 263 23.80 14.07 -19.12
CA ALA A 263 22.38 14.25 -19.41
C ALA A 263 21.67 15.17 -18.40
N LEU A 264 22.19 15.27 -17.17
CA LEU A 264 21.63 16.09 -16.10
C LEU A 264 22.15 17.54 -16.08
N LEU A 265 23.24 17.84 -16.82
CA LEU A 265 23.83 19.18 -16.82
C LEU A 265 22.87 20.31 -17.26
N PRO A 266 21.99 20.13 -18.28
CA PRO A 266 21.03 21.17 -18.64
C PRO A 266 20.06 21.50 -17.50
N ALA A 267 19.54 20.48 -16.81
CA ALA A 267 18.66 20.66 -15.67
C ALA A 267 19.40 21.33 -14.49
N LEU A 268 20.65 20.94 -14.23
CA LEU A 268 21.47 21.56 -13.19
C LEU A 268 21.75 23.03 -13.48
N ARG A 269 22.04 23.38 -14.74
CA ARG A 269 22.22 24.79 -15.16
C ARG A 269 20.95 25.60 -14.95
N ALA A 270 19.80 25.09 -15.38
CA ALA A 270 18.52 25.75 -15.19
C ALA A 270 18.20 25.98 -13.70
N GLN A 271 18.45 24.99 -12.84
CA GLN A 271 18.26 25.12 -11.40
C GLN A 271 19.16 26.22 -10.80
N VAL A 272 20.45 26.22 -11.15
CA VAL A 272 21.40 27.23 -10.66
C VAL A 272 21.02 28.63 -11.14
N SER A 273 20.63 28.79 -12.41
CA SER A 273 20.17 30.07 -12.94
C SER A 273 18.93 30.58 -12.20
N ALA A 274 17.92 29.74 -12.01
CA ALA A 274 16.72 30.13 -11.27
C ALA A 274 17.02 30.52 -9.80
N GLU A 275 17.93 29.81 -9.14
CA GLU A 275 18.39 30.18 -7.79
C GLU A 275 19.08 31.55 -7.78
N LEU A 276 19.93 31.84 -8.77
CA LEU A 276 20.60 33.13 -8.89
C LEU A 276 19.62 34.28 -9.17
N ASP A 277 18.63 34.06 -10.02
CA ASP A 277 17.60 35.06 -10.33
C ASP A 277 16.79 35.41 -9.07
N LEU A 278 16.34 34.41 -8.31
CA LEU A 278 15.63 34.62 -7.04
C LEU A 278 16.49 35.36 -6.00
N ILE A 279 17.79 35.03 -5.92
CA ILE A 279 18.72 35.75 -5.04
C ILE A 279 18.87 37.21 -5.52
N GLY A 280 19.01 37.42 -6.82
CA GLY A 280 19.11 38.75 -7.44
C GLY A 280 17.88 39.60 -7.16
N GLU A 281 16.68 39.07 -7.33
CA GLU A 281 15.41 39.74 -7.03
C GLU A 281 15.31 40.13 -5.55
N ARG A 282 15.64 39.21 -4.63
CA ARG A 282 15.62 39.47 -3.19
C ARG A 282 16.64 40.54 -2.78
N LEU A 283 17.84 40.49 -3.35
CA LEU A 283 18.89 41.48 -3.08
C LEU A 283 18.51 42.85 -3.68
N ALA A 284 17.95 42.89 -4.88
CA ALA A 284 17.46 44.12 -5.50
C ALA A 284 16.33 44.74 -4.70
N ALA A 285 15.36 43.94 -4.22
CA ALA A 285 14.28 44.39 -3.34
C ALA A 285 14.80 44.92 -1.99
N SER A 286 15.87 44.32 -1.45
CA SER A 286 16.52 44.80 -0.23
C SER A 286 17.30 46.10 -0.48
N ALA A 287 17.89 46.27 -1.66
CA ALA A 287 18.62 47.47 -2.05
C ALA A 287 17.71 48.66 -2.39
N THR A 288 16.47 48.42 -2.82
CA THR A 288 15.45 49.45 -3.09
C THR A 288 14.50 49.67 -1.91
N GLY A 289 14.60 48.86 -0.85
CA GLY A 289 13.84 48.94 0.39
C GLY A 289 14.27 50.07 1.33
N THR A 290 14.02 51.30 0.90
CA THR A 290 13.38 52.39 1.66
C THR A 290 13.73 52.52 3.15
N ASP A 291 14.69 53.41 3.46
CA ASP A 291 14.62 54.27 4.65
C ASP A 291 13.33 55.10 4.55
N ALA A 292 12.21 54.52 4.99
CA ALA A 292 11.07 55.31 5.41
C ALA A 292 11.48 55.90 6.76
N ASP A 293 12.14 57.06 6.69
CA ASP A 293 12.38 57.96 7.80
C ASP A 293 11.12 58.12 8.66
N PRO A 294 11.10 57.64 9.92
CA PRO A 294 10.14 58.10 10.91
C PRO A 294 10.72 59.36 11.57
N GLY A 295 10.85 60.46 10.80
CA GLY A 295 11.71 61.56 11.25
C GLY A 295 11.43 62.94 10.64
N ALA A 296 10.17 63.33 10.47
CA ALA A 296 9.83 64.76 10.36
C ALA A 296 9.00 65.23 11.57
N GLU A 297 9.76 65.74 12.55
CA GLU A 297 9.51 66.96 13.35
C GLU A 297 8.40 66.95 14.43
N SER A 298 8.77 66.96 15.71
CA SER A 298 8.95 68.16 16.59
C SER A 298 7.60 68.66 17.12
N ASP A 299 7.26 68.47 18.40
CA ASP A 299 7.78 69.28 19.52
C ASP A 299 7.33 68.65 20.86
N PRO A 300 8.18 68.63 21.92
CA PRO A 300 7.73 69.31 23.14
C PRO A 300 8.88 69.93 23.94
N ALA A 301 8.97 71.26 23.92
CA ALA A 301 9.51 72.01 25.05
C ALA A 301 8.40 72.81 25.73
N VAL A 302 8.15 72.53 27.01
CA VAL A 302 8.15 73.52 28.11
C VAL A 302 7.63 72.83 29.39
N THR A 303 8.61 72.48 30.22
CA THR A 303 8.71 72.87 31.64
C THR A 303 7.66 72.41 32.65
N GLY A 304 8.14 71.57 33.58
CA GLY A 304 7.99 71.85 35.01
C GLY A 304 7.01 71.00 35.79
N ALA A 305 7.54 70.14 36.66
CA ALA A 305 7.28 70.14 38.11
C ALA A 305 7.51 68.75 38.72
N VAL A 306 8.67 68.68 39.37
CA VAL A 306 9.08 67.74 40.40
C VAL A 306 8.08 67.67 41.55
N THR A 307 7.71 66.45 41.95
CA THR A 307 7.62 65.88 43.33
C THR A 307 6.81 64.58 43.19
N GLY A 308 7.22 63.41 43.65
CA GLY A 308 7.99 63.03 44.82
C GLY A 308 7.17 61.96 45.59
N ALA A 309 7.87 61.00 46.18
CA ALA A 309 7.40 59.90 47.04
C ALA A 309 6.92 58.61 46.31
N VAL A 310 7.53 57.42 46.39
CA VAL A 310 8.27 56.63 47.42
C VAL A 310 7.48 55.35 47.74
N THR A 311 8.14 54.20 47.49
CA THR A 311 7.97 52.84 48.07
C THR A 311 6.64 52.11 47.87
N ALA A 312 6.56 50.77 47.89
CA ALA A 312 7.47 49.64 47.81
C ALA A 312 6.57 48.39 47.68
N THR A 313 7.16 47.33 47.14
CA THR A 313 6.84 45.89 47.27
C THR A 313 5.76 45.50 48.29
N THR A 314 4.68 44.86 47.85
CA THR A 314 4.37 43.42 47.98
C THR A 314 3.10 43.12 47.18
#